data_AF-A0AAN7EMF7-F1
#
_entry.id   AF-A0AAN7EMF7-F1
#
_cell.length_a   1.000
_cell.length_b   1.000
_cell.length_c   1.000
_cell.angle_alpha   90.00
_cell.angle_beta   90.00
_cell.angle_gamma   90.00
#
_symmetry.space_group_name_H-M   'P 1'
#
loop_
_entity.id
_entity.type
_entity.pdbx_description
1 polymer ?
#
loop_
_entity_poly.entity_id
_entity_poly.type
_entity_poly.pdbx_seq_one_letter_code
_entity_poly.pdbx_strand_id
1 'polypeptide(L)'
;MPSLSCHSAEPPSLASRVLEHKQKRAMTFHIQAIMRWNWFTSYHFFNKTRKQREERKEREERERAFYENGSLLLEKLIASCNAKPIPIPTFSAQQLLLATNNYSSEILRGHWVNWYKGSLEGRIVLIKRFNYALPGLAINDLVISAQMSGHSNVLKPRGCCLHTPIPILVFEFAANGFLADQIYVSRITELQNQPMVWERRLKIARQIAHALSYLHTAFPRPVIHMYIDMSSILLDEHDVPKFSNFYFSVSIPKGETDVEVYRGLGQPIRFSTPELKTTGKATEKTDVYNFGRFLLELLIGEDARNITRFTIDEDSSLVAYIHNHAQGSCINEIVDPAILAEDGEGGATLVHQLQAVVDLALTCTEEDPQTRPTMVDVTKQLRRIERFAQTSEVHLGNLQNLKFHESFEEHASASLKRNASSDEIQAVNEASERPLEV
;
A
#
# COMPACT_ATOMS: atom_id res chain seq x y z
N MET A 1 -102.95 38.57 -40.08
CA MET A 1 -102.04 37.52 -39.55
C MET A 1 -101.32 36.88 -40.75
N PRO A 2 -100.07 37.23 -41.09
CA PRO A 2 -99.34 36.47 -42.10
C PRO A 2 -98.15 35.67 -41.53
N SER A 3 -98.09 34.42 -42.00
CA SER A 3 -96.93 33.61 -42.37
C SER A 3 -95.81 33.31 -41.37
N LEU A 4 -95.76 32.04 -40.94
CA LEU A 4 -94.51 31.32 -40.66
C LEU A 4 -94.50 30.07 -41.56
N SER A 5 -93.78 30.15 -42.70
CA SER A 5 -93.45 28.98 -43.52
C SER A 5 -92.23 28.28 -42.92
N CYS A 6 -92.43 27.06 -42.45
CA CYS A 6 -91.35 26.21 -41.97
C CYS A 6 -90.58 25.64 -43.17
N HIS A 7 -89.36 26.12 -43.42
CA HIS A 7 -88.46 25.48 -44.38
C HIS A 7 -87.74 24.31 -43.69
N SER A 8 -88.13 23.08 -44.06
CA SER A 8 -87.39 21.87 -43.75
C SER A 8 -86.12 21.82 -44.60
N ALA A 9 -84.95 21.93 -43.99
CA ALA A 9 -83.68 21.66 -44.66
C ALA A 9 -83.57 20.17 -45.02
N GLU A 10 -83.32 19.84 -46.29
CA GLU A 10 -83.08 18.45 -46.73
C GLU A 10 -81.79 17.88 -46.10
N PRO A 11 -81.78 16.59 -45.72
CA PRO A 11 -80.60 15.97 -45.14
C PRO A 11 -79.45 15.88 -46.17
N PRO A 12 -78.18 16.10 -45.76
CA PRO A 12 -77.05 16.08 -46.69
C PRO A 12 -76.87 14.70 -47.34
N SER A 13 -76.58 14.70 -48.65
CA SER A 13 -76.38 13.50 -49.46
C SER A 13 -75.32 12.54 -48.88
N LEU A 14 -75.44 11.24 -49.18
CA LEU A 14 -74.49 10.22 -48.74
C LEU A 14 -73.04 10.56 -49.13
N ALA A 15 -72.84 11.14 -50.33
CA ALA A 15 -71.53 11.59 -50.81
C ALA A 15 -70.94 12.72 -49.95
N SER A 16 -71.75 13.70 -49.55
CA SER A 16 -71.30 14.77 -48.64
C SER A 16 -70.90 14.25 -47.26
N ARG A 17 -71.64 13.29 -46.69
CA ARG A 17 -71.30 12.66 -45.39
C ARG A 17 -70.00 11.85 -45.47
N VAL A 18 -69.76 11.14 -46.57
CA VAL A 18 -68.52 10.39 -46.80
C VAL A 18 -67.32 11.33 -46.96
N LEU A 19 -67.48 12.44 -47.68
CA LEU A 19 -66.44 13.45 -47.84
C LEU A 19 -66.09 14.12 -46.51
N GLU A 20 -67.10 14.49 -45.72
CA GLU A 20 -66.93 15.07 -44.39
C GLU A 20 -66.23 14.08 -43.43
N HIS A 21 -66.59 12.79 -43.48
CA HIS A 21 -65.92 11.76 -42.69
C HIS A 21 -64.46 11.54 -43.11
N LYS A 22 -64.15 11.58 -44.42
CA LYS A 22 -62.77 11.53 -44.92
C LYS A 22 -61.96 12.75 -44.49
N GLN A 23 -62.54 13.95 -44.54
CA GLN A 23 -61.91 15.18 -44.06
C GLN A 23 -61.65 15.14 -42.56
N LYS A 24 -62.62 14.69 -41.74
CA LYS A 24 -62.44 14.51 -40.30
C LYS A 24 -61.32 13.52 -39.98
N ARG A 25 -61.27 12.36 -40.66
CA ARG A 25 -60.17 11.39 -40.51
C ARG A 25 -58.81 11.98 -40.90
N ALA A 26 -58.73 12.67 -42.03
CA ALA A 26 -57.49 13.32 -42.47
C ALA A 26 -57.02 14.38 -41.46
N MET A 27 -57.94 15.16 -40.91
CA MET A 27 -57.66 16.15 -39.87
C MET A 27 -57.19 15.48 -38.57
N THR A 28 -57.80 14.36 -38.16
CA THR A 28 -57.33 13.59 -36.99
C THR A 28 -55.93 13.04 -37.20
N PHE A 29 -55.62 12.47 -38.37
CA PHE A 29 -54.26 12.01 -38.70
C PHE A 29 -53.24 13.15 -38.68
N HIS A 30 -53.60 14.32 -39.22
CA HIS A 30 -52.74 15.49 -39.20
C HIS A 30 -52.47 16.00 -37.78
N ILE A 31 -53.50 16.08 -36.94
CA ILE A 31 -53.37 16.45 -35.52
C ILE A 31 -52.49 15.44 -34.78
N GLN A 32 -52.70 14.14 -34.99
CA GLN A 32 -51.86 13.09 -34.38
C GLN A 32 -50.40 13.18 -34.83
N ALA A 33 -50.14 13.51 -36.10
CA ALA A 33 -48.80 13.71 -36.61
C ALA A 33 -48.12 14.93 -35.96
N ILE A 34 -48.82 16.06 -35.82
CA ILE A 34 -48.32 17.25 -35.12
C ILE A 34 -48.03 16.94 -33.64
N MET A 35 -48.95 16.26 -32.95
CA MET A 35 -48.75 15.87 -31.55
C MET A 35 -47.54 14.96 -31.38
N ARG A 36 -47.36 13.97 -32.27
CA ARG A 36 -46.17 13.09 -32.28
C ARG A 36 -44.88 13.86 -32.53
N TRP A 37 -44.89 14.80 -33.48
CA TRP A 37 -43.72 15.61 -33.78
C TRP A 37 -43.35 16.53 -32.61
N ASN A 38 -44.32 17.22 -32.01
CA ASN A 38 -44.13 18.06 -30.83
C ASN A 38 -43.64 17.26 -29.61
N TRP A 39 -44.16 16.05 -29.42
CA TRP A 39 -43.69 15.15 -28.36
C TRP A 39 -42.23 14.72 -28.62
N PHE A 40 -41.90 14.33 -29.86
CA PHE A 40 -40.54 13.92 -30.24
C PHE A 40 -39.52 15.06 -30.07
N THR A 41 -39.85 16.27 -30.53
CA THR A 41 -38.97 17.45 -30.38
C THR A 41 -38.82 17.85 -28.91
N SER A 42 -39.89 17.82 -28.12
CA SER A 42 -39.84 18.10 -26.68
C SER A 42 -39.02 17.04 -25.93
N TYR A 43 -39.21 15.75 -26.25
CA TYR A 43 -38.44 14.65 -25.67
C TYR A 43 -36.95 14.76 -26.00
N HIS A 44 -36.60 15.06 -27.25
CA HIS A 44 -35.22 15.25 -27.67
C HIS A 44 -34.59 16.50 -27.02
N PHE A 45 -35.31 17.62 -26.94
CA PHE A 45 -34.85 18.82 -26.25
C PHE A 45 -34.64 18.58 -24.75
N PHE A 46 -35.57 17.89 -24.09
CA PHE A 46 -35.47 17.50 -22.68
C PHE A 46 -34.25 16.59 -22.42
N ASN A 47 -34.03 15.57 -23.26
CA ASN A 47 -32.86 14.70 -23.14
C ASN A 47 -31.54 15.45 -23.39
N LYS A 48 -31.50 16.35 -24.38
CA LYS A 48 -30.32 17.18 -24.65
C LYS A 48 -29.99 18.10 -23.48
N THR A 49 -30.98 18.79 -22.93
CA THR A 49 -30.80 19.68 -21.77
C THR A 49 -30.44 18.92 -20.51
N ARG A 50 -31.01 17.73 -20.28
CA ARG A 50 -30.61 16.83 -19.19
C ARG A 50 -29.14 16.42 -19.32
N LYS A 51 -28.71 15.97 -20.51
CA LYS A 51 -27.31 15.58 -20.78
C LYS A 51 -26.35 16.73 -20.53
N GLN A 52 -26.67 17.94 -20.99
CA GLN A 52 -25.86 19.15 -20.74
C GLN A 52 -25.76 19.50 -19.25
N ARG A 53 -26.83 19.31 -18.48
CA ARG A 53 -26.81 19.51 -17.02
C ARG A 53 -25.94 18.46 -16.32
N GLU A 54 -26.01 17.20 -16.74
CA GLU A 54 -25.17 16.11 -16.22
C GLU A 54 -23.68 16.39 -16.52
N GLU A 55 -23.33 16.72 -17.76
CA GLU A 55 -21.96 17.08 -18.18
C GLU A 55 -21.42 18.29 -17.40
N ARG A 56 -22.26 19.32 -17.18
CA ARG A 56 -21.90 20.49 -16.37
C ARG A 56 -21.63 20.09 -14.92
N LYS A 57 -22.49 19.28 -14.32
CA LYS A 57 -22.33 18.81 -12.95
C LYS A 57 -21.05 17.99 -12.78
N GLU A 58 -20.77 17.07 -13.70
CA GLU A 58 -19.53 16.30 -13.72
C GLU A 58 -18.29 17.20 -13.88
N ARG A 59 -18.39 18.30 -14.65
CA ARG A 59 -17.29 19.26 -14.76
C ARG A 59 -17.07 20.01 -13.44
N GLU A 60 -18.14 20.49 -12.81
CA GLU A 60 -18.08 21.18 -11.51
C GLU A 60 -17.51 20.25 -10.41
N GLU A 61 -17.90 18.97 -10.40
CA GLU A 61 -17.35 17.97 -9.47
C GLU A 61 -15.86 17.69 -9.72
N ARG A 62 -15.44 17.57 -10.98
CA ARG A 62 -14.01 17.40 -11.35
C ARG A 62 -13.16 18.60 -10.94
N GLU A 63 -13.67 19.81 -11.14
CA GLU A 63 -12.98 21.04 -10.76
C GLU A 63 -12.87 21.16 -9.23
N ARG A 64 -13.96 20.86 -8.50
CA ARG A 64 -13.93 20.79 -7.04
C ARG A 64 -12.88 19.78 -6.54
N ALA A 65 -12.91 18.56 -7.06
CA ALA A 65 -11.96 17.51 -6.69
C ALA A 65 -10.51 17.94 -6.97
N PHE A 66 -10.25 18.63 -8.08
CA PHE A 66 -8.93 19.15 -8.40
C PHE A 66 -8.41 20.12 -7.34
N TYR A 67 -9.24 21.08 -6.91
CA TYR A 67 -8.83 22.05 -5.88
C TYR A 67 -8.67 21.41 -4.50
N GLU A 68 -9.62 20.57 -4.08
CA GLU A 68 -9.57 19.89 -2.78
C GLU A 68 -8.37 18.92 -2.68
N ASN A 69 -8.15 18.10 -3.71
CA ASN A 69 -7.01 17.19 -3.75
C ASN A 69 -5.69 17.95 -3.93
N GLY A 70 -5.69 19.01 -4.73
CA GLY A 70 -4.53 19.87 -4.97
C GLY A 70 -4.07 20.60 -3.71
N SER A 71 -5.01 21.12 -2.90
CA SER A 71 -4.67 21.77 -1.63
C SER A 71 -4.07 20.76 -0.64
N LEU A 72 -4.69 19.59 -0.49
CA LEU A 72 -4.19 18.52 0.36
C LEU A 72 -2.79 18.04 -0.07
N LEU A 73 -2.55 17.91 -1.38
CA LEU A 73 -1.24 17.53 -1.92
C LEU A 73 -0.19 18.58 -1.60
N LEU A 74 -0.52 19.86 -1.80
CA LEU A 74 0.39 20.97 -1.54
C LEU A 74 0.76 21.06 -0.05
N GLU A 75 -0.23 21.00 0.84
CA GLU A 75 -0.03 21.00 2.29
C GLU A 75 0.88 19.86 2.73
N LYS A 76 0.64 18.65 2.21
CA LYS A 76 1.44 17.47 2.54
C LYS A 76 2.86 17.56 2.01
N LEU A 77 3.07 18.07 0.79
CA LEU A 77 4.41 18.29 0.23
C LEU A 77 5.22 19.31 1.06
N ILE A 78 4.58 20.41 1.46
CA ILE A 78 5.22 21.43 2.31
C ILE A 78 5.64 20.82 3.65
N ALA A 79 4.75 20.05 4.27
CA ALA A 79 5.06 19.36 5.52
C ALA A 79 6.20 18.35 5.35
N SER A 80 6.10 17.43 4.38
CA SER A 80 7.02 16.29 4.27
C SER A 80 8.39 16.62 3.68
N CYS A 81 8.49 17.62 2.78
CA CYS A 81 9.70 17.84 1.97
C CYS A 81 10.51 19.09 2.34
N ASN A 82 10.24 19.75 3.47
CA ASN A 82 10.90 21.01 3.86
C ASN A 82 10.93 22.05 2.72
N ALA A 83 9.81 22.17 2.01
CA ALA A 83 9.65 23.03 0.83
C ALA A 83 10.57 22.73 -0.38
N LYS A 84 11.28 21.59 -0.42
CA LYS A 84 11.92 21.13 -1.66
C LYS A 84 10.83 20.71 -2.66
N PRO A 85 10.76 21.33 -3.85
CA PRO A 85 9.76 20.95 -4.83
C PRO A 85 10.09 19.55 -5.36
N ILE A 86 9.13 18.62 -5.22
CA ILE A 86 9.15 17.35 -5.93
C ILE A 86 8.15 17.49 -7.09
N PRO A 87 8.61 17.59 -8.34
CA PRO A 87 7.71 17.68 -9.48
C PRO A 87 6.93 16.37 -9.62
N ILE A 88 5.61 16.45 -9.46
CA ILE A 88 4.69 15.32 -9.67
C ILE A 88 3.83 15.63 -10.89
N PRO A 89 4.04 14.95 -12.03
CA PRO A 89 3.22 15.13 -13.21
C PRO A 89 1.74 14.84 -12.93
N THR A 90 0.86 15.66 -13.51
CA THR A 90 -0.58 15.46 -13.43
C THR A 90 -1.15 14.95 -14.74
N PHE A 91 -1.99 13.91 -14.67
CA PHE A 91 -2.71 13.34 -15.80
C PHE A 91 -4.20 13.63 -15.69
N SER A 92 -4.91 13.67 -16.81
CA SER A 92 -6.37 13.72 -16.83
C SER A 92 -6.99 12.33 -16.61
N ALA A 93 -8.21 12.30 -16.07
CA ALA A 93 -8.96 11.05 -15.90
C ALA A 93 -9.18 10.33 -17.26
N GLN A 94 -9.36 11.08 -18.34
CA GLN A 94 -9.53 10.54 -19.69
C GLN A 94 -8.25 9.87 -20.19
N GLN A 95 -7.07 10.47 -19.96
CA GLN A 95 -5.80 9.85 -20.31
C GLN A 95 -5.62 8.51 -19.59
N LEU A 96 -5.90 8.45 -18.28
CA LEU A 96 -5.77 7.20 -17.51
C LEU A 96 -6.81 6.14 -17.93
N LEU A 97 -8.01 6.56 -18.29
CA LEU A 97 -9.05 5.67 -18.83
C LEU A 97 -8.60 5.03 -20.16
N LEU A 98 -8.04 5.82 -21.08
CA LEU A 98 -7.51 5.32 -22.35
C LEU A 98 -6.28 4.43 -22.13
N ALA A 99 -5.35 4.85 -21.26
CA ALA A 99 -4.13 4.12 -20.96
C ALA A 99 -4.38 2.70 -20.43
N THR A 100 -5.51 2.50 -19.75
CA THR A 100 -5.91 1.22 -19.12
C THR A 100 -6.95 0.44 -19.91
N ASN A 101 -7.33 0.91 -21.11
CA ASN A 101 -8.44 0.36 -21.89
C ASN A 101 -9.72 0.24 -21.05
N ASN A 102 -10.17 1.35 -20.47
CA ASN A 102 -11.31 1.40 -19.54
C ASN A 102 -11.14 0.50 -18.30
N TYR A 103 -9.91 0.45 -17.75
CA TYR A 103 -9.60 -0.36 -16.57
C TYR A 103 -9.87 -1.86 -16.77
N SER A 104 -9.68 -2.38 -17.99
CA SER A 104 -10.01 -3.78 -18.32
C SER A 104 -8.97 -4.79 -17.84
N SER A 105 -7.73 -4.36 -17.59
CA SER A 105 -6.62 -5.25 -17.20
C SER A 105 -6.20 -4.97 -15.76
N GLU A 106 -6.82 -5.68 -14.83
CA GLU A 106 -6.46 -5.69 -13.41
C GLU A 106 -5.29 -6.64 -13.18
N ILE A 107 -4.20 -6.11 -12.59
CA ILE A 107 -3.05 -6.90 -12.15
C ILE A 107 -3.32 -7.44 -10.75
N LEU A 108 -3.92 -6.62 -9.89
CA LEU A 108 -4.32 -7.02 -8.53
C LEU A 108 -5.62 -6.33 -8.16
N ARG A 109 -6.62 -7.13 -7.79
CA ARG A 109 -7.87 -6.65 -7.19
C ARG A 109 -7.80 -6.86 -5.68
N GLY A 110 -7.57 -5.76 -4.95
CA GLY A 110 -7.59 -5.75 -3.50
C GLY A 110 -8.92 -5.23 -2.95
N HIS A 111 -9.21 -5.51 -1.68
CA HIS A 111 -10.36 -4.93 -0.99
C HIS A 111 -10.27 -3.38 -0.96
N TRP A 112 -9.06 -2.85 -0.74
CA TRP A 112 -8.81 -1.42 -0.56
C TRP A 112 -8.42 -0.70 -1.85
N VAL A 113 -7.61 -1.38 -2.66
CA VAL A 113 -6.92 -0.80 -3.81
C VAL A 113 -6.91 -1.82 -4.94
N ASN A 114 -7.15 -1.32 -6.15
CA ASN A 114 -6.94 -2.07 -7.38
C ASN A 114 -5.74 -1.50 -8.15
N TRP A 115 -4.97 -2.40 -8.73
CA TRP A 115 -3.83 -2.09 -9.59
C TRP A 115 -4.13 -2.48 -11.03
N TYR A 116 -3.89 -1.56 -11.95
CA TYR A 116 -4.14 -1.73 -13.38
C TYR A 116 -2.85 -1.58 -14.16
N LYS A 117 -2.70 -2.39 -15.20
CA LYS A 117 -1.67 -2.17 -16.21
C LYS A 117 -2.13 -1.06 -17.15
N GLY A 118 -1.25 -0.12 -17.48
CA GLY A 118 -1.54 0.88 -18.49
C GLY A 118 -0.34 1.20 -19.37
N SER A 119 -0.59 1.96 -20.44
CA SER A 119 0.44 2.54 -21.31
C SER A 119 0.23 4.05 -21.42
N LEU A 120 1.20 4.83 -20.94
CA LEU A 120 1.22 6.29 -21.07
C LEU A 120 2.44 6.69 -21.91
N GLU A 121 2.20 7.38 -23.03
CA GLU A 121 3.26 7.86 -23.92
C GLU A 121 4.22 6.75 -24.38
N GLY A 122 3.68 5.54 -24.63
CA GLY A 122 4.45 4.37 -25.04
C GLY A 122 5.21 3.67 -23.91
N ARG A 123 5.10 4.13 -22.65
CA ARG A 123 5.69 3.51 -21.47
C ARG A 123 4.64 2.73 -20.70
N ILE A 124 4.98 1.51 -20.32
CA ILE A 124 4.14 0.69 -19.43
C ILE A 124 4.20 1.30 -18.02
N VAL A 125 3.04 1.42 -17.39
CA VAL A 125 2.89 1.99 -16.04
C VAL A 125 1.94 1.15 -15.20
N LEU A 126 2.03 1.30 -13.88
CA LEU A 126 1.05 0.82 -12.93
C LEU A 126 0.11 1.96 -12.52
N ILE A 127 -1.19 1.72 -12.59
CA ILE A 127 -2.22 2.68 -12.20
C ILE A 127 -2.93 2.15 -10.96
N LYS A 128 -2.82 2.88 -9.86
CA LYS A 128 -3.36 2.50 -8.56
C LYS A 128 -4.63 3.31 -8.28
N ARG A 129 -5.73 2.61 -8.04
CA ARG A 129 -7.03 3.20 -7.70
C ARG A 129 -7.52 2.67 -6.36
N PHE A 130 -8.00 3.56 -5.51
CA PHE A 130 -8.62 3.21 -4.24
C PHE A 130 -10.11 2.97 -4.43
N ASN A 131 -10.64 1.90 -3.83
CA ASN A 131 -12.06 1.54 -3.92
C ASN A 131 -12.90 2.41 -2.97
N TYR A 132 -12.48 2.48 -1.70
CA TYR A 132 -13.11 3.24 -0.64
C TYR A 132 -12.02 3.82 0.26
N ALA A 133 -11.66 5.09 0.05
CA ALA A 133 -10.62 5.74 0.83
C ALA A 133 -10.87 7.25 0.95
N LEU A 134 -10.33 7.84 2.01
CA LEU A 134 -10.20 9.29 2.09
C LEU A 134 -9.14 9.75 1.07
N PRO A 135 -9.34 10.89 0.38
CA PRO A 135 -8.36 11.42 -0.56
C PRO A 135 -6.96 11.60 0.05
N GLY A 136 -6.91 11.95 1.34
CA GLY A 136 -5.68 12.08 2.10
C GLY A 136 -4.80 10.82 2.13
N LEU A 137 -5.38 9.60 2.05
CA LEU A 137 -4.61 8.35 2.02
C LEU A 137 -3.86 8.19 0.68
N ALA A 138 -4.52 8.49 -0.44
CA ALA A 138 -3.89 8.46 -1.76
C ALA A 138 -2.80 9.53 -1.89
N ILE A 139 -3.04 10.72 -1.33
CA ILE A 139 -2.07 11.82 -1.30
C ILE A 139 -0.87 11.46 -0.42
N ASN A 140 -1.11 10.85 0.73
CA ASN A 140 -0.04 10.38 1.61
C ASN A 140 0.87 9.36 0.91
N ASP A 141 0.27 8.36 0.27
CA ASP A 141 0.98 7.34 -0.51
C ASP A 141 1.86 7.96 -1.59
N LEU A 142 1.30 8.92 -2.35
CA LEU A 142 2.00 9.64 -3.40
C LEU A 142 3.18 10.44 -2.86
N VAL A 143 2.98 11.24 -1.81
CA VAL A 143 4.01 12.15 -1.27
C VAL A 143 5.15 11.37 -0.64
N ILE A 144 4.86 10.36 0.17
CA ILE A 144 5.91 9.55 0.80
C ILE A 144 6.66 8.73 -0.26
N SER A 145 5.96 8.15 -1.25
CA SER A 145 6.62 7.47 -2.38
C SER A 145 7.54 8.42 -3.16
N ALA A 146 7.10 9.67 -3.37
CA ALA A 146 7.88 10.67 -4.10
C ALA A 146 9.11 11.11 -3.30
N GLN A 147 8.96 11.31 -1.99
CA GLN A 147 10.05 11.60 -1.05
C GLN A 147 11.08 10.46 -1.01
N MET A 148 10.62 9.21 -1.10
CA MET A 148 11.45 8.00 -1.10
C MET A 148 12.02 7.61 -2.47
N SER A 149 11.69 8.34 -3.54
CA SER A 149 12.01 7.95 -4.93
C SER A 149 13.51 7.83 -5.25
N GLY A 150 14.38 8.40 -4.40
CA GLY A 150 15.83 8.23 -4.49
C GLY A 150 16.32 6.84 -4.05
N HIS A 151 15.52 6.09 -3.29
CA HIS A 151 15.88 4.76 -2.83
C HIS A 151 15.60 3.70 -3.92
N SER A 152 16.56 2.82 -4.20
CA SER A 152 16.47 1.84 -5.30
C SER A 152 15.41 0.76 -5.09
N ASN A 153 15.05 0.49 -3.83
CA ASN A 153 14.05 -0.51 -3.44
C ASN A 153 12.67 0.07 -3.13
N VAL A 154 12.33 1.26 -3.65
CA VAL A 154 10.99 1.86 -3.51
C VAL A 154 10.35 2.02 -4.88
N LEU A 155 9.05 1.74 -4.97
CA LEU A 155 8.27 1.90 -6.19
C LEU A 155 8.09 3.38 -6.50
N LYS A 156 8.64 3.85 -7.62
CA LYS A 156 8.68 5.28 -7.93
C LYS A 156 7.35 5.77 -8.49
N PRO A 157 6.77 6.85 -7.94
CA PRO A 157 5.63 7.49 -8.56
C PRO A 157 6.07 8.20 -9.85
N ARG A 158 5.19 8.17 -10.85
CA ARG A 158 5.34 8.85 -12.14
C ARG A 158 4.37 10.00 -12.30
N GLY A 159 3.33 10.06 -11.47
CA GLY A 159 2.38 11.16 -11.42
C GLY A 159 1.07 10.76 -10.77
N CYS A 160 0.06 11.62 -10.92
CA CYS A 160 -1.28 11.38 -10.40
C CYS A 160 -2.37 12.06 -11.24
N CYS A 161 -3.63 11.69 -11.01
CA CYS A 161 -4.80 12.44 -11.46
C CYS A 161 -5.53 12.97 -10.22
N LEU A 162 -5.69 14.29 -10.14
CA LEU A 162 -6.37 14.97 -9.03
C LEU A 162 -7.84 15.30 -9.33
N HIS A 163 -8.29 15.10 -10.57
CA HIS A 163 -9.64 15.45 -11.04
C HIS A 163 -10.72 14.42 -10.67
N THR A 164 -10.40 13.48 -9.78
CA THR A 164 -11.30 12.40 -9.35
C THR A 164 -11.58 12.52 -7.86
N PRO A 165 -12.73 12.05 -7.35
CA PRO A 165 -13.06 12.15 -5.92
C PRO A 165 -11.96 11.62 -5.00
N ILE A 166 -11.31 10.52 -5.38
CA ILE A 166 -10.06 10.05 -4.77
C ILE A 166 -8.97 10.10 -5.85
N PRO A 167 -7.79 10.68 -5.58
CA PRO A 167 -6.70 10.73 -6.55
C PRO A 167 -6.32 9.34 -7.09
N ILE A 168 -6.08 9.26 -8.40
CA ILE A 168 -5.55 8.07 -9.05
C ILE A 168 -4.05 8.23 -9.18
N LEU A 169 -3.28 7.24 -8.74
CA LEU A 169 -1.82 7.32 -8.71
C LEU A 169 -1.22 6.53 -9.87
N VAL A 170 -0.12 7.04 -10.42
CA VAL A 170 0.63 6.40 -11.50
C VAL A 170 2.03 6.10 -10.99
N PHE A 171 2.45 4.85 -11.11
CA PHE A 171 3.76 4.35 -10.70
C PHE A 171 4.52 3.76 -11.88
N GLU A 172 5.82 3.56 -11.70
CA GLU A 172 6.60 2.75 -12.63
C GLU A 172 6.10 1.31 -12.69
N PHE A 173 6.40 0.64 -13.80
CA PHE A 173 6.03 -0.75 -13.99
C PHE A 173 7.03 -1.68 -13.30
N ALA A 174 6.51 -2.68 -12.59
CA ALA A 174 7.28 -3.75 -11.97
C ALA A 174 6.88 -5.07 -12.66
N ALA A 175 7.74 -5.57 -13.54
CA ALA A 175 7.36 -6.58 -14.53
C ALA A 175 7.02 -7.95 -13.92
N ASN A 176 7.61 -8.28 -12.79
CA ASN A 176 7.48 -9.59 -12.15
C ASN A 176 6.38 -9.61 -11.07
N GLY A 177 5.54 -8.57 -11.02
CA GLY A 177 4.31 -8.55 -10.23
C GLY A 177 4.55 -8.40 -8.73
N PHE A 178 3.59 -8.85 -7.92
CA PHE A 178 3.66 -8.78 -6.47
C PHE A 178 4.45 -9.95 -5.88
N LEU A 179 5.15 -9.71 -4.78
CA LEU A 179 5.84 -10.76 -4.04
C LEU A 179 4.86 -11.82 -3.53
N ALA A 180 3.65 -11.41 -3.13
CA ALA A 180 2.56 -12.30 -2.72
C ALA A 180 2.28 -13.41 -3.74
N ASP A 181 2.26 -13.08 -5.04
CA ASP A 181 1.96 -14.04 -6.12
C ASP A 181 3.10 -15.06 -6.34
N GLN A 182 4.32 -14.73 -5.90
CA GLN A 182 5.50 -15.60 -6.02
C GLN A 182 5.76 -16.43 -4.76
N ILE A 183 5.29 -15.97 -3.60
CA ILE A 183 5.46 -16.64 -2.32
C ILE A 183 4.28 -17.55 -2.02
N TYR A 184 3.04 -17.05 -2.11
CA TYR A 184 1.84 -17.80 -1.72
C TYR A 184 1.36 -18.79 -2.79
N VAL A 185 2.26 -19.32 -3.63
CA VAL A 185 1.90 -20.20 -4.75
C VAL A 185 1.05 -21.34 -4.20
N SER A 186 -0.22 -21.37 -4.61
CA SER A 186 -1.14 -22.41 -4.19
C SER A 186 -0.54 -23.75 -4.61
N ARG A 187 -0.47 -24.70 -3.67
CA ARG A 187 -0.12 -26.11 -3.94
C ARG A 187 -1.00 -26.75 -5.04
N ILE A 188 -2.04 -26.05 -5.51
CA ILE A 188 -3.08 -26.53 -6.43
C ILE A 188 -2.95 -25.93 -7.84
N THR A 189 -2.25 -24.81 -8.06
CA THR A 189 -2.16 -24.21 -9.40
C THR A 189 -0.78 -24.38 -10.01
N GLU A 190 -0.65 -25.40 -10.86
CA GLU A 190 0.48 -25.71 -11.76
C GLU A 190 0.74 -24.63 -12.84
N LEU A 191 0.44 -23.35 -12.59
CA LEU A 191 0.76 -22.27 -13.53
C LEU A 191 2.08 -21.60 -13.19
N GLN A 192 3.12 -22.14 -13.82
CA GLN A 192 4.25 -21.43 -14.46
C GLN A 192 5.25 -20.65 -13.60
N ASN A 193 5.11 -20.55 -12.29
CA ASN A 193 6.16 -19.94 -11.46
C ASN A 193 6.83 -21.01 -10.61
N GLN A 194 8.13 -21.22 -10.84
CA GLN A 194 8.95 -21.97 -9.90
C GLN A 194 8.90 -21.27 -8.54
N PRO A 195 8.69 -22.01 -7.44
CA PRO A 195 8.69 -21.43 -6.11
C PRO A 195 9.96 -20.61 -5.85
N MET A 196 9.84 -19.48 -5.15
CA MET A 196 10.97 -18.61 -4.91
C MET A 196 12.00 -19.29 -3.99
N VAL A 197 13.22 -19.39 -4.48
CA VAL A 197 14.40 -19.95 -3.81
C VAL A 197 14.83 -19.14 -2.57
N TRP A 198 15.52 -19.78 -1.62
CA TRP A 198 15.83 -19.15 -0.33
C TRP A 198 16.73 -17.92 -0.45
N GLU A 199 17.80 -18.02 -1.25
CA GLU A 199 18.75 -16.92 -1.46
C GLU A 199 18.02 -15.63 -1.87
N ARG A 200 17.06 -15.77 -2.79
CA ARG A 200 16.25 -14.67 -3.31
C ARG A 200 15.33 -14.09 -2.25
N ARG A 201 14.67 -14.92 -1.43
CA ARG A 201 13.86 -14.46 -0.29
C ARG A 201 14.69 -13.64 0.69
N LEU A 202 15.86 -14.15 1.08
CA LEU A 202 16.76 -13.47 2.02
C LEU A 202 17.27 -12.13 1.47
N LYS A 203 17.62 -12.09 0.18
CA LYS A 203 18.03 -10.86 -0.51
C LYS A 203 16.91 -9.80 -0.52
N ILE A 204 15.67 -10.21 -0.80
CA ILE A 204 14.49 -9.34 -0.77
C ILE A 204 14.27 -8.80 0.65
N ALA A 205 14.27 -9.66 1.66
CA ALA A 205 14.13 -9.26 3.06
C ALA A 205 15.16 -8.20 3.46
N ARG A 206 16.43 -8.40 3.11
CA ARG A 206 17.50 -7.43 3.38
C ARG A 206 17.28 -6.09 2.67
N GLN A 207 16.84 -6.12 1.41
CA GLN A 207 16.61 -4.90 0.62
C GLN A 207 15.41 -4.10 1.15
N ILE A 208 14.35 -4.77 1.60
CA ILE A 208 13.20 -4.13 2.25
C ILE A 208 13.57 -3.59 3.63
N ALA A 209 14.35 -4.34 4.43
CA ALA A 209 14.86 -3.84 5.71
C ALA A 209 15.68 -2.56 5.54
N HIS A 210 16.49 -2.48 4.48
CA HIS A 210 17.25 -1.28 4.15
C HIS A 210 16.33 -0.09 3.81
N ALA A 211 15.30 -0.30 2.99
CA ALA A 211 14.32 0.74 2.68
C ALA A 211 13.57 1.25 3.94
N LEU A 212 13.19 0.35 4.84
CA LEU A 212 12.58 0.70 6.13
C LEU A 212 13.55 1.47 7.03
N SER A 213 14.82 1.03 7.12
CA SER A 213 15.84 1.76 7.89
C SER A 213 16.02 3.19 7.36
N TYR A 214 15.89 3.39 6.04
CA TYR A 214 15.96 4.70 5.42
C TYR A 214 14.77 5.59 5.81
N LEU A 215 13.53 5.06 5.82
CA LEU A 215 12.35 5.79 6.32
C LEU A 215 12.52 6.27 7.76
N HIS A 216 13.12 5.43 8.62
CA HIS A 216 13.29 5.72 10.04
C HIS A 216 14.40 6.73 10.31
N THR A 217 15.45 6.78 9.48
CA THR A 217 16.70 7.49 9.83
C THR A 217 17.13 8.58 8.87
N ALA A 218 16.70 8.55 7.60
CA ALA A 218 17.22 9.46 6.58
C ALA A 218 16.50 10.82 6.53
N PHE A 219 15.40 10.97 7.27
CA PHE A 219 14.59 12.18 7.29
C PHE A 219 14.62 12.86 8.66
N PRO A 220 14.44 14.20 8.73
CA PRO A 220 14.39 14.92 10.01
C PRO A 220 13.26 14.47 10.95
N ARG A 221 12.25 13.83 10.37
CA ARG A 221 11.12 13.21 11.08
C ARG A 221 11.03 11.76 10.61
N PRO A 222 11.23 10.77 11.49
CA PRO A 222 11.06 9.37 11.14
C PRO A 222 9.68 9.12 10.53
N VAL A 223 9.63 8.33 9.47
CA VAL A 223 8.38 7.90 8.83
C VAL A 223 8.15 6.43 9.15
N ILE A 224 7.03 6.11 9.78
CA ILE A 224 6.60 4.75 10.10
C ILE A 224 5.68 4.28 8.97
N HIS A 225 5.98 3.15 8.34
CA HIS A 225 5.26 2.63 7.17
C HIS A 225 3.85 2.14 7.51
N MET A 226 3.71 1.39 8.61
CA MET A 226 2.45 0.87 9.16
C MET A 226 1.73 -0.23 8.34
N TYR A 227 2.21 -0.58 7.14
CA TYR A 227 1.57 -1.59 6.28
C TYR A 227 2.61 -2.46 5.56
N ILE A 228 3.23 -3.41 6.27
CA ILE A 228 4.30 -4.25 5.71
C ILE A 228 3.76 -5.66 5.49
N ASP A 229 3.57 -6.08 4.24
CA ASP A 229 3.22 -7.45 3.86
C ASP A 229 3.71 -7.81 2.45
N MET A 230 3.48 -9.04 2.01
CA MET A 230 3.88 -9.50 0.66
C MET A 230 3.20 -8.72 -0.48
N SER A 231 2.04 -8.09 -0.24
CA SER A 231 1.33 -7.27 -1.24
C SER A 231 1.84 -5.82 -1.31
N SER A 232 2.65 -5.40 -0.34
CA SER A 232 3.33 -4.11 -0.32
C SER A 232 4.62 -4.09 -1.15
N ILE A 233 5.05 -5.23 -1.68
CA ILE A 233 6.31 -5.39 -2.41
C ILE A 233 6.01 -5.88 -3.83
N LEU A 234 6.51 -5.15 -4.81
CA LEU A 234 6.54 -5.59 -6.21
C LEU A 234 7.95 -5.94 -6.63
N LEU A 235 8.09 -6.70 -7.72
CA LEU A 235 9.37 -7.11 -8.27
C LEU A 235 9.52 -6.53 -9.68
N ASP A 236 10.61 -5.79 -9.90
CA ASP A 236 10.94 -5.31 -11.24
C ASP A 236 11.46 -6.44 -12.14
N GLU A 237 11.79 -6.12 -13.38
CA GLU A 237 12.26 -7.09 -14.37
C GLU A 237 13.56 -7.82 -14.00
N HIS A 238 14.30 -7.32 -13.01
CA HIS A 238 15.53 -7.92 -12.48
C HIS A 238 15.33 -8.54 -11.09
N ASP A 239 14.07 -8.75 -10.69
CA ASP A 239 13.70 -9.27 -9.37
C ASP A 239 14.19 -8.41 -8.21
N VAL A 240 14.39 -7.10 -8.45
CA VAL A 240 14.68 -6.16 -7.38
C VAL A 240 13.37 -5.71 -6.75
N PRO A 241 13.22 -5.83 -5.42
CA PRO A 241 11.99 -5.48 -4.73
C PRO A 241 11.78 -3.96 -4.72
N LYS A 242 10.53 -3.58 -4.95
CA LYS A 242 10.00 -2.21 -4.94
C LYS A 242 8.93 -2.12 -3.86
N PHE A 243 9.31 -1.49 -2.75
CA PHE A 243 8.43 -1.25 -1.63
C PHE A 243 7.40 -0.17 -1.95
N SER A 244 6.15 -0.38 -1.54
CA SER A 244 4.99 0.42 -1.92
C SER A 244 3.95 0.44 -0.78
N ASN A 245 2.80 1.10 -1.00
CA ASN A 245 1.67 1.15 -0.07
C ASN A 245 1.91 2.03 1.17
N PHE A 246 2.43 3.23 0.95
CA PHE A 246 2.70 4.24 1.99
C PHE A 246 1.44 5.01 2.43
N TYR A 247 0.24 4.57 2.04
CA TYR A 247 -1.01 5.29 2.34
C TYR A 247 -1.29 5.42 3.84
N PHE A 248 -0.88 4.45 4.66
CA PHE A 248 -1.01 4.51 6.12
C PHE A 248 0.21 5.06 6.84
N SER A 249 1.24 5.48 6.11
CA SER A 249 2.47 5.92 6.74
C SER A 249 2.26 7.21 7.54
N VAL A 250 2.89 7.29 8.70
CA VAL A 250 2.80 8.42 9.62
C VAL A 250 4.20 8.93 9.94
N SER A 251 4.34 10.25 10.16
CA SER A 251 5.61 10.84 10.54
C SER A 251 5.60 11.19 12.01
N ILE A 252 6.65 10.81 12.73
CA ILE A 252 6.84 11.23 14.12
C ILE A 252 7.09 12.76 14.13
N PRO A 253 6.35 13.54 14.93
CA PRO A 253 6.58 14.99 15.02
C PRO A 253 7.99 15.32 15.51
N LYS A 254 8.49 16.51 15.15
CA LYS A 254 9.84 16.91 15.53
C LYS A 254 9.93 17.04 17.05
N GLY A 255 10.90 16.35 17.65
CA GLY A 255 11.13 16.36 19.10
C GLY A 255 10.32 15.31 19.87
N GLU A 256 9.44 14.57 19.18
CA GLU A 256 8.68 13.47 19.77
C GLU A 256 9.33 12.12 19.45
N THR A 257 8.98 11.10 20.24
CA THR A 257 9.41 9.71 20.04
C THR A 257 8.31 8.80 19.51
N ASP A 258 7.07 9.30 19.49
CA ASP A 258 5.90 8.54 19.07
C ASP A 258 4.87 9.44 18.38
N VAL A 259 3.88 8.82 17.75
CA VAL A 259 2.77 9.52 17.10
C VAL A 259 1.45 8.78 17.32
N GLU A 260 0.40 9.50 17.65
CA GLU A 260 -0.95 8.94 17.75
C GLU A 260 -1.47 8.51 16.38
N VAL A 261 -2.01 7.30 16.31
CA VAL A 261 -2.60 6.75 15.08
C VAL A 261 -4.11 6.67 15.23
N TYR A 262 -4.81 7.37 14.34
CA TYR A 262 -6.27 7.36 14.34
C TYR A 262 -6.81 6.02 13.85
N ARG A 263 -7.38 5.22 14.77
CA ARG A 263 -7.92 3.87 14.49
C ARG A 263 -9.10 3.86 13.49
N GLY A 264 -9.68 5.01 13.17
CA GLY A 264 -10.81 5.15 12.22
C GLY A 264 -10.42 5.15 10.74
N LEU A 265 -9.13 5.07 10.39
CA LEU A 265 -8.68 4.98 8.99
C LEU A 265 -8.86 3.59 8.37
N GLY A 266 -9.43 2.64 9.13
CA GLY A 266 -9.73 1.27 8.72
C GLY A 266 -8.49 0.40 8.48
N GLN A 267 -7.32 0.79 9.02
CA GLN A 267 -6.12 -0.04 8.97
C GLN A 267 -6.44 -1.49 9.39
N PRO A 268 -6.02 -2.50 8.63
CA PRO A 268 -6.34 -3.89 8.97
C PRO A 268 -5.80 -4.27 10.36
N ILE A 269 -6.66 -4.89 11.18
CA ILE A 269 -6.34 -5.33 12.56
C ILE A 269 -5.06 -6.16 12.61
N ARG A 270 -4.74 -6.90 11.56
CA ARG A 270 -3.51 -7.70 11.48
C ARG A 270 -2.25 -6.87 11.68
N PHE A 271 -2.21 -5.58 11.35
CA PHE A 271 -1.02 -4.73 11.55
C PHE A 271 -1.00 -4.04 12.91
N SER A 272 -1.97 -4.35 13.78
CA SER A 272 -2.07 -3.79 15.11
C SER A 272 -1.09 -4.50 16.04
N THR A 273 0.01 -3.80 16.37
CA THR A 273 1.03 -4.27 17.31
C THR A 273 0.54 -4.15 18.76
N PRO A 274 1.15 -4.86 19.71
CA PRO A 274 0.73 -4.80 21.12
C PRO A 274 0.67 -3.37 21.68
N GLU A 275 1.69 -2.56 21.42
CA GLU A 275 1.76 -1.18 21.88
C GLU A 275 0.71 -0.30 21.20
N LEU A 276 0.38 -0.56 19.93
CA LEU A 276 -0.64 0.21 19.21
C LEU A 276 -2.05 -0.11 19.74
N LYS A 277 -2.31 -1.36 20.11
CA LYS A 277 -3.57 -1.78 20.75
C LYS A 277 -3.76 -1.07 22.09
N THR A 278 -2.72 -1.07 22.91
CA THR A 278 -2.73 -0.54 24.28
C THR A 278 -2.73 0.98 24.32
N THR A 279 -1.82 1.62 23.59
CA THR A 279 -1.56 3.07 23.70
C THR A 279 -2.18 3.89 22.58
N GLY A 280 -2.48 3.28 21.43
CA GLY A 280 -2.87 4.01 20.22
C GLY A 280 -1.72 4.79 19.56
N LYS A 281 -0.49 4.63 20.03
CA LYS A 281 0.71 5.32 19.53
C LYS A 281 1.58 4.37 18.73
N ALA A 282 2.16 4.89 17.66
CA ALA A 282 3.15 4.19 16.84
C ALA A 282 4.54 4.78 17.04
N THR A 283 5.54 3.92 16.95
CA THR A 283 6.97 4.27 16.91
C THR A 283 7.63 3.53 15.75
N GLU A 284 8.92 3.75 15.50
CA GLU A 284 9.69 2.95 14.54
C GLU A 284 9.63 1.44 14.87
N LYS A 285 9.48 1.09 16.15
CA LYS A 285 9.36 -0.30 16.61
C LYS A 285 8.06 -0.99 16.17
N THR A 286 7.05 -0.22 15.76
CA THR A 286 5.82 -0.76 15.14
C THR A 286 6.12 -1.37 13.77
N ASP A 287 6.97 -0.74 12.97
CA ASP A 287 7.44 -1.32 11.71
C ASP A 287 8.38 -2.51 11.94
N VAL A 288 9.21 -2.48 12.98
CA VAL A 288 10.10 -3.61 13.33
C VAL A 288 9.28 -4.88 13.60
N TYR A 289 8.21 -4.77 14.39
CA TYR A 289 7.31 -5.89 14.67
C TYR A 289 6.65 -6.42 13.40
N ASN A 290 6.09 -5.52 12.58
CA ASN A 290 5.46 -5.92 11.32
C ASN A 290 6.46 -6.52 10.32
N PHE A 291 7.71 -6.06 10.32
CA PHE A 291 8.79 -6.64 9.53
C PHE A 291 9.20 -8.03 10.05
N GLY A 292 9.25 -8.24 11.36
CA GLY A 292 9.47 -9.56 11.95
C GLY A 292 8.41 -10.57 11.48
N ARG A 293 7.13 -10.17 11.50
CA ARG A 293 6.03 -11.00 10.94
C ARG A 293 6.18 -11.25 9.44
N PHE A 294 6.61 -10.25 8.68
CA PHE A 294 6.93 -10.40 7.27
C PHE A 294 8.05 -11.44 7.03
N LEU A 295 9.10 -11.48 7.85
CA LEU A 295 10.15 -12.51 7.76
C LEU A 295 9.59 -13.92 8.00
N LEU A 296 8.73 -14.07 9.01
CA LEU A 296 8.08 -15.34 9.34
C LEU A 296 7.20 -15.83 8.18
N GLU A 297 6.40 -14.93 7.61
CA GLU A 297 5.57 -15.21 6.44
C GLU A 297 6.40 -15.59 5.20
N LEU A 298 7.57 -14.96 5.04
CA LEU A 298 8.49 -15.26 3.94
C LEU A 298 9.10 -16.67 4.06
N LEU A 299 9.38 -17.11 5.29
CA LEU A 299 9.91 -18.44 5.60
C LEU A 299 8.89 -19.54 5.35
N ILE A 300 7.63 -19.30 5.75
CA ILE A 300 6.57 -20.31 5.66
C ILE A 300 6.01 -20.43 4.24
N GLY A 301 6.06 -19.35 3.46
CA GLY A 301 5.53 -19.35 2.10
C GLY A 301 3.99 -19.28 2.04
N GLU A 302 3.34 -18.96 3.15
CA GLU A 302 1.87 -18.95 3.23
C GLU A 302 1.35 -17.69 3.92
N ASP A 303 0.20 -17.21 3.47
CA ASP A 303 -0.44 -16.03 4.02
C ASP A 303 -0.78 -16.26 5.50
N ALA A 304 -0.34 -15.34 6.36
CA ALA A 304 -0.60 -15.40 7.81
C ALA A 304 -2.08 -15.64 8.15
N ARG A 305 -3.01 -15.15 7.32
CA ARG A 305 -4.46 -15.34 7.47
C ARG A 305 -4.92 -16.79 7.31
N ASN A 306 -4.20 -17.60 6.54
CA ASN A 306 -4.52 -19.02 6.35
C ASN A 306 -3.96 -19.86 7.50
N ILE A 307 -2.82 -19.47 8.06
CA ILE A 307 -2.17 -20.15 9.19
C ILE A 307 -3.05 -20.04 10.44
N THR A 308 -3.57 -18.84 10.72
CA THR A 308 -4.43 -18.59 11.90
C THR A 308 -5.89 -19.04 11.71
N ARG A 309 -6.26 -19.61 10.55
CA ARG A 309 -7.63 -20.13 10.32
C ARG A 309 -7.83 -21.53 10.90
N PHE A 310 -6.75 -22.24 11.21
CA PHE A 310 -6.79 -23.61 11.76
C PHE A 310 -6.42 -23.69 13.23
N THR A 311 -6.10 -22.55 13.86
CA THR A 311 -5.85 -22.50 15.29
C THR A 311 -7.16 -22.24 16.03
N ILE A 312 -7.44 -23.05 17.05
CA ILE A 312 -8.68 -23.02 17.84
C ILE A 312 -8.76 -21.76 18.73
N ASP A 313 -7.65 -21.04 18.85
CA ASP A 313 -7.48 -19.89 19.73
C ASP A 313 -7.41 -18.60 18.91
N GLU A 314 -8.40 -17.72 19.06
CA GLU A 314 -8.49 -16.42 18.37
C GLU A 314 -7.29 -15.50 18.69
N ASP A 315 -6.54 -15.80 19.76
CA ASP A 315 -5.33 -15.10 20.19
C ASP A 315 -4.01 -15.72 19.69
N SER A 316 -4.05 -16.86 18.98
CA SER A 316 -2.84 -17.50 18.44
C SER A 316 -2.31 -16.75 17.22
N SER A 317 -1.53 -15.71 17.50
CA SER A 317 -0.78 -14.99 16.48
C SER A 317 0.16 -15.95 15.72
N LEU A 318 0.47 -15.64 14.45
CA LEU A 318 1.53 -16.31 13.67
C LEU A 318 2.84 -16.46 14.49
N VAL A 319 3.13 -15.45 15.33
CA VAL A 319 4.29 -15.43 16.22
C VAL A 319 4.18 -16.53 17.27
N ALA A 320 3.03 -16.67 17.94
CA ALA A 320 2.81 -17.74 18.92
C ALA A 320 2.87 -19.14 18.29
N TYR A 321 2.30 -19.31 17.08
CA TYR A 321 2.40 -20.57 16.33
C TYR A 321 3.87 -20.95 16.11
N ILE A 322 4.68 -20.04 15.59
CA ILE A 322 6.09 -20.31 15.29
C ILE A 322 6.91 -20.46 16.56
N HIS A 323 6.68 -19.65 17.59
CA HIS A 323 7.39 -19.76 18.86
C HIS A 323 7.19 -21.15 19.48
N ASN A 324 5.96 -21.66 19.50
CA ASN A 324 5.65 -22.98 20.05
C ASN A 324 6.26 -24.13 19.21
N HIS A 325 6.27 -24.00 17.88
CA HIS A 325 6.86 -25.02 17.01
C HIS A 325 8.39 -24.92 16.95
N ALA A 326 8.99 -23.74 17.06
CA ALA A 326 10.44 -23.57 17.10
C ALA A 326 11.06 -24.13 18.40
N GLN A 327 10.30 -24.18 19.50
CA GLN A 327 10.75 -24.79 20.76
C GLN A 327 10.57 -26.32 20.82
N GLY A 328 9.75 -26.91 19.93
CA GLY A 328 9.37 -28.34 19.99
C GLY A 328 9.58 -29.16 18.70
N SER A 329 9.73 -28.52 17.54
CA SER A 329 9.85 -29.12 16.20
C SER A 329 11.13 -28.65 15.49
N CYS A 330 11.58 -29.41 14.50
CA CYS A 330 12.65 -28.98 13.60
C CYS A 330 12.17 -27.82 12.72
N ILE A 331 12.99 -26.77 12.54
CA ILE A 331 12.69 -25.62 11.66
C ILE A 331 12.26 -26.05 10.24
N ASN A 332 12.74 -27.21 9.78
CA ASN A 332 12.39 -27.78 8.49
C ASN A 332 10.90 -28.16 8.36
N GLU A 333 10.17 -28.32 9.47
CA GLU A 333 8.73 -28.65 9.46
C GLU A 333 7.85 -27.43 9.20
N ILE A 334 8.35 -26.22 9.48
CA ILE A 334 7.58 -24.96 9.32
C ILE A 334 7.95 -24.19 8.06
N VAL A 335 9.15 -24.43 7.52
CA VAL A 335 9.67 -23.72 6.35
C VAL A 335 9.00 -24.23 5.08
N ASP A 336 8.76 -23.31 4.14
CA ASP A 336 8.22 -23.61 2.82
C ASP A 336 9.01 -24.76 2.16
N PRO A 337 8.37 -25.87 1.75
CA PRO A 337 9.05 -26.97 1.07
C PRO A 337 9.85 -26.53 -0.17
N ALA A 338 9.45 -25.43 -0.81
CA ALA A 338 10.20 -24.80 -1.90
C ALA A 338 11.64 -24.44 -1.53
N ILE A 339 11.88 -24.03 -0.29
CA ILE A 339 13.21 -23.66 0.23
C ILE A 339 14.07 -24.91 0.41
N LEU A 340 13.46 -26.04 0.78
CA LEU A 340 14.18 -27.29 1.08
C LEU A 340 14.47 -28.13 -0.17
N ALA A 341 13.78 -27.88 -1.28
CA ALA A 341 13.93 -28.64 -2.53
C ALA A 341 15.28 -28.40 -3.25
N GLU A 342 16.11 -27.47 -2.78
CA GLU A 342 17.37 -27.08 -3.41
C GLU A 342 18.61 -27.84 -2.90
N ASP A 343 18.53 -28.60 -1.81
CA ASP A 343 19.72 -29.16 -1.16
C ASP A 343 20.28 -30.42 -1.86
N GLY A 344 21.11 -30.19 -2.88
CA GLY A 344 22.27 -31.02 -3.17
C GLY A 344 23.51 -30.40 -2.54
N GLU A 345 23.99 -30.94 -1.41
CA GLU A 345 25.27 -30.65 -0.74
C GLU A 345 25.37 -29.43 0.22
N GLY A 346 24.33 -28.59 0.42
CA GLY A 346 24.37 -27.35 1.23
C GLY A 346 23.68 -27.34 2.61
N GLY A 347 23.03 -28.43 3.03
CA GLY A 347 21.96 -28.37 4.04
C GLY A 347 22.31 -27.83 5.44
N ALA A 348 23.55 -27.95 5.91
CA ALA A 348 23.92 -27.39 7.22
C ALA A 348 23.93 -25.86 7.23
N THR A 349 24.43 -25.24 6.17
CA THR A 349 24.50 -23.77 6.03
C THR A 349 23.11 -23.17 5.88
N LEU A 350 22.23 -23.83 5.11
CA LEU A 350 20.84 -23.42 4.94
C LEU A 350 20.10 -23.42 6.28
N VAL A 351 20.18 -24.52 7.04
CA VAL A 351 19.52 -24.63 8.36
C VAL A 351 20.00 -23.54 9.32
N HIS A 352 21.31 -23.23 9.35
CA HIS A 352 21.83 -22.14 10.17
C HIS A 352 21.30 -20.77 9.75
N GLN A 353 21.18 -20.49 8.45
CA GLN A 353 20.59 -19.24 7.97
C GLN A 353 19.11 -19.15 8.33
N LEU A 354 18.34 -20.22 8.13
CA LEU A 354 16.93 -20.29 8.47
C LEU A 354 16.73 -20.03 9.97
N GLN A 355 17.51 -20.69 10.82
CA GLN A 355 17.43 -20.51 12.27
C GLN A 355 17.76 -19.08 12.67
N ALA A 356 18.83 -18.49 12.12
CA ALA A 356 19.20 -17.12 12.41
C ALA A 356 18.13 -16.10 11.97
N VAL A 357 17.41 -16.35 10.87
CA VAL A 357 16.28 -15.50 10.44
C VAL A 357 15.08 -15.69 11.37
N VAL A 358 14.77 -16.91 11.81
CA VAL A 358 13.71 -17.16 12.81
C VAL A 358 14.02 -16.43 14.11
N ASP A 359 15.23 -16.56 14.65
CA ASP A 359 15.62 -15.89 15.90
C ASP A 359 15.53 -14.37 15.78
N LEU A 360 15.99 -13.82 14.66
CA LEU A 360 15.86 -12.39 14.36
C LEU A 360 14.40 -11.96 14.26
N ALA A 361 13.56 -12.74 13.58
CA ALA A 361 12.15 -12.44 13.42
C ALA A 361 11.41 -12.48 14.75
N LEU A 362 11.68 -13.48 15.61
CA LEU A 362 11.12 -13.57 16.96
C LEU A 362 11.53 -12.37 17.82
N THR A 363 12.82 -11.99 17.78
CA THR A 363 13.32 -10.78 18.48
C THR A 363 12.64 -9.51 17.97
N CYS A 364 12.34 -9.42 16.67
CA CYS A 364 11.60 -8.29 16.10
C CYS A 364 10.15 -8.24 16.58
N THR A 365 9.55 -9.39 16.92
CA THR A 365 8.15 -9.54 17.34
C THR A 365 7.94 -9.61 18.84
N GLU A 366 8.94 -9.26 19.64
CA GLU A 366 8.80 -9.19 21.11
C GLU A 366 7.66 -8.24 21.53
N GLU A 367 6.97 -8.58 22.62
CA GLU A 367 5.86 -7.79 23.14
C GLU A 367 6.31 -6.37 23.56
N ASP A 368 7.44 -6.27 24.28
CA ASP A 368 8.03 -4.98 24.65
C ASP A 368 8.75 -4.33 23.45
N PRO A 369 8.32 -3.14 22.98
CA PRO A 369 9.01 -2.44 21.90
C PRO A 369 10.48 -2.12 22.19
N GLN A 370 10.90 -2.02 23.45
CA GLN A 370 12.27 -1.67 23.81
C GLN A 370 13.26 -2.80 23.57
N THR A 371 12.83 -4.06 23.66
CA THR A 371 13.69 -5.24 23.42
C THR A 371 13.93 -5.49 21.92
N ARG A 372 13.02 -5.01 21.06
CA ARG A 372 13.14 -5.14 19.60
C ARG A 372 14.39 -4.39 19.08
N PRO A 373 15.10 -4.89 18.05
CA PRO A 373 16.21 -4.17 17.42
C PRO A 373 15.71 -2.94 16.64
N THR A 374 16.64 -2.08 16.18
CA THR A 374 16.31 -1.05 15.18
C THR A 374 16.32 -1.66 13.77
N MET A 375 15.62 -1.06 12.79
CA MET A 375 15.69 -1.53 11.41
C MET A 375 17.11 -1.42 10.80
N VAL A 376 17.96 -0.55 11.33
CA VAL A 376 19.39 -0.50 11.00
C VAL A 376 20.10 -1.78 11.45
N ASP A 377 19.82 -2.24 12.67
CA ASP A 377 20.40 -3.47 13.22
C ASP A 377 19.86 -4.70 12.50
N VAL A 378 18.56 -4.76 12.23
CA VAL A 378 17.93 -5.83 11.43
C VAL A 378 18.60 -5.93 10.05
N THR A 379 18.81 -4.80 9.37
CA THR A 379 19.49 -4.77 8.05
C THR A 379 20.92 -5.30 8.13
N LYS A 380 21.66 -4.94 9.19
CA LYS A 380 23.03 -5.45 9.42
C LYS A 380 23.05 -6.95 9.69
N GLN A 381 22.10 -7.44 10.49
CA GLN A 381 21.99 -8.87 10.81
C GLN A 381 21.64 -9.70 9.57
N LEU A 382 20.63 -9.29 8.80
CA LEU A 382 20.29 -9.96 7.53
C LEU A 382 21.47 -10.00 6.55
N ARG A 383 22.26 -8.93 6.46
CA ARG A 383 23.49 -8.91 5.65
C ARG A 383 24.55 -9.90 6.15
N ARG A 384 24.67 -10.10 7.47
CA ARG A 384 25.59 -11.09 8.04
C ARG A 384 25.14 -12.51 7.74
N ILE A 385 23.83 -12.78 7.89
CA ILE A 385 23.22 -14.08 7.57
C ILE A 385 23.44 -14.43 6.10
N GLU A 386 23.17 -13.50 5.17
CA GLU A 386 23.37 -13.68 3.73
C GLU A 386 24.84 -13.99 3.38
N ARG A 387 25.80 -13.29 4.00
CA ARG A 387 27.23 -13.49 3.74
C ARG A 387 27.78 -14.80 4.31
N PHE A 388 27.19 -15.31 5.39
CA PHE A 388 27.63 -16.55 6.01
C PHE A 388 27.66 -17.72 5.01
N ALA A 389 26.69 -17.78 4.09
CA ALA A 389 26.66 -18.77 3.01
C ALA A 389 27.83 -18.63 2.02
N GLN A 390 28.16 -17.40 1.63
CA GLN A 390 29.22 -17.13 0.65
C GLN A 390 30.62 -17.46 1.18
N THR A 391 30.86 -17.29 2.49
CA THR A 391 32.16 -17.63 3.11
C THR A 391 32.36 -19.13 3.30
N SER A 392 31.30 -19.91 3.53
CA SER A 392 31.39 -21.37 3.68
C SER A 392 31.78 -22.05 2.36
N GLU A 393 31.33 -21.52 1.21
CA GLU A 393 31.76 -21.98 -0.13
C GLU A 393 33.23 -21.65 -0.42
N VAL A 394 33.71 -20.47 0.00
CA VAL A 394 35.11 -20.05 -0.20
C VAL A 394 36.08 -20.83 0.70
N HIS A 395 35.64 -21.27 1.89
CA HIS A 395 36.50 -22.02 2.81
C HIS A 395 36.72 -23.49 2.42
N LEU A 396 35.87 -24.10 1.57
CA LEU A 396 36.11 -25.45 1.06
C LEU A 396 37.28 -25.51 0.04
N GLY A 397 37.73 -24.35 -0.47
CA GLY A 397 38.89 -24.25 -1.36
C GLY A 397 40.22 -23.95 -0.67
N ASN A 398 40.22 -23.55 0.62
CA ASN A 398 41.43 -23.16 1.34
C ASN A 398 41.26 -23.41 2.86
N LEU A 399 41.51 -24.65 3.28
CA LEU A 399 41.67 -25.01 4.69
C LEU A 399 42.91 -25.91 4.88
N GLN A 400 44.09 -25.32 4.72
CA GLN A 400 45.21 -25.60 5.61
C GLN A 400 45.61 -24.27 6.27
N ASN A 401 45.53 -24.25 7.59
CA ASN A 401 45.88 -23.17 8.52
C ASN A 401 44.83 -22.06 8.69
N LEU A 402 44.01 -22.18 9.74
CA LEU A 402 44.01 -21.22 10.85
C LEU A 402 43.08 -21.70 11.97
N LYS A 403 43.66 -21.91 13.16
CA LYS A 403 42.94 -22.14 14.41
C LYS A 403 42.27 -20.82 14.82
N PHE A 404 40.96 -20.82 15.02
CA PHE A 404 40.26 -19.69 15.66
C PHE A 404 40.26 -19.89 17.18
N HIS A 405 40.78 -18.88 17.88
CA HIS A 405 40.75 -18.75 19.32
C HIS A 405 39.58 -17.83 19.70
N GLU A 406 38.84 -18.22 20.73
CA GLU A 406 37.72 -17.49 21.33
C GLU A 406 38.10 -16.09 21.83
N SER A 407 37.20 -15.13 21.67
CA SER A 407 37.07 -13.97 22.57
C SER A 407 35.69 -13.31 22.41
N PHE A 408 34.68 -13.87 23.09
CA PHE A 408 33.43 -13.18 23.43
C PHE A 408 33.52 -12.90 24.93
N GLU A 409 33.88 -11.67 25.33
CA GLU A 409 33.45 -11.05 26.60
C GLU A 409 33.93 -9.60 26.86
N GLU A 410 34.90 -9.04 26.13
CA GLU A 410 35.44 -7.72 26.52
C GLU A 410 34.66 -6.47 26.06
N HIS A 411 33.66 -6.60 25.17
CA HIS A 411 32.97 -5.42 24.63
C HIS A 411 31.74 -4.97 25.43
N ALA A 412 31.20 -5.80 26.33
CA ALA A 412 30.08 -5.42 27.20
C ALA A 412 30.53 -4.55 28.40
N SER A 413 31.75 -4.74 28.89
CA SER A 413 32.31 -3.98 30.03
C SER A 413 32.74 -2.55 29.66
N ALA A 414 33.08 -2.29 28.38
CA ALA A 414 33.63 -1.00 27.93
C ALA A 414 32.57 0.05 27.53
N SER A 415 31.29 -0.33 27.44
CA SER A 415 30.18 0.61 27.17
C SER A 415 29.43 1.03 28.45
N LEU A 416 29.45 0.21 29.50
CA LEU A 416 28.87 0.54 30.81
C LEU A 416 29.72 1.48 31.66
N LYS A 417 31.03 1.60 31.38
CA LYS A 417 31.93 2.54 32.09
C LYS A 417 32.06 3.93 31.45
N ARG A 418 31.47 4.17 30.28
CA ARG A 418 31.54 5.48 29.60
C ARG A 418 30.35 6.41 29.87
N ASN A 419 29.28 5.92 30.49
CA ASN A 419 28.08 6.72 30.79
C ASN A 419 27.92 7.08 32.28
N ALA A 420 28.95 6.87 33.11
CA ALA A 420 28.92 7.21 34.54
C ALA A 420 29.97 8.27 34.94
N SER A 421 30.45 9.09 33.99
CA SER A 421 31.59 10.00 34.23
C SER A 421 31.47 11.33 33.47
N SER A 422 30.30 11.97 33.45
CA SER A 422 30.24 13.36 32.95
C SER A 422 29.29 14.32 33.69
N ASP A 423 28.43 13.87 34.62
CA ASP A 423 27.43 14.78 35.23
C ASP A 423 27.53 14.93 36.76
N GLU A 424 28.63 14.51 37.41
CA GLU A 424 28.77 14.63 38.89
C GLU A 424 30.05 15.35 39.39
N ILE A 425 30.71 16.19 38.58
CA ILE A 425 31.89 16.98 39.05
C ILE A 425 31.68 18.50 39.03
N GLN A 426 30.43 18.99 38.98
CA GLN A 426 30.19 20.43 39.13
C GLN A 426 28.96 20.78 39.98
N ALA A 427 28.89 20.21 41.19
CA ALA A 427 27.91 20.64 42.20
C ALA A 427 28.34 20.43 43.68
N VAL A 428 29.64 20.34 43.99
CA VAL A 428 30.12 20.14 45.38
C VAL A 428 31.14 21.21 45.85
N ASN A 429 31.48 22.21 45.03
CA ASN A 429 32.46 23.25 45.42
C ASN A 429 31.90 24.66 45.66
N GLU A 430 30.61 24.80 45.99
CA GLU A 430 30.04 26.08 46.45
C GLU A 430 29.19 25.87 47.73
N ALA A 431 29.82 25.38 48.78
CA ALA A 431 29.25 25.39 50.12
C ALA A 431 30.34 25.44 51.20
N SER A 432 31.15 26.51 51.20
CA SER A 432 31.78 27.02 52.41
C SER A 432 32.31 28.42 52.14
N GLU A 433 32.23 29.28 53.15
CA GLU A 433 32.72 30.68 53.19
C GLU A 433 31.78 31.77 52.65
N ARG A 434 30.85 32.22 53.50
CA ARG A 434 30.77 33.65 53.83
C ARG A 434 30.58 33.88 55.33
N PRO A 435 31.21 34.91 55.92
CA PRO A 435 31.19 35.18 57.35
C PRO A 435 29.99 36.04 57.78
N LEU A 436 29.74 36.01 59.09
CA LEU A 436 28.83 36.85 59.87
C LEU A 436 29.24 38.35 59.89
N GLU A 437 28.31 39.18 60.39
CA GLU A 437 28.35 40.63 60.73
C GLU A 437 27.66 41.54 59.67
N VAL A 438 26.66 42.40 59.96
CA VAL A 438 25.96 42.89 61.17
C VAL A 438 24.48 43.09 60.82
#